data_AF-A0A0B3AIM0-F1
#
_entry.id   AF-A0A0B3AIM0-F1
#
_cell.length_a   1.000
_cell.length_b   1.000
_cell.length_c   1.000
_cell.angle_alpha   90.00
_cell.angle_beta   90.00
_cell.angle_gamma   90.00
#
_symmetry.space_group_name_H-M   'P 1'
#
loop_
_entity.id
_entity.type
_entity.pdbx_description
1 polymer ?
#
loop_
_entity_poly.entity_id
_entity_poly.type
_entity_poly.pdbx_seq_one_letter_code
_entity_poly.pdbx_strand_id
1 'polypeptide(L)'
;LIPKISLVKLTGSWNENTVTWANKPNYVQLLEKELIYEGEPFWYEFDVTSTIQNWVNGEANYGFGLRTEENTVSAWIYSSDYPESSKRPILEIIYQ
;
A
#
# COMPACT_ATOMS: atom_id res chain seq x y z
N LEU A 1 -8.49 19.81 7.35
CA LEU A 1 -8.57 18.34 7.26
C LEU A 1 -7.19 17.80 7.57
N ILE A 2 -7.05 16.75 8.37
CA ILE A 2 -5.75 16.09 8.56
C ILE A 2 -5.50 15.24 7.31
N PRO A 3 -4.33 15.36 6.65
CA PRO A 3 -4.01 14.55 5.47
C PRO A 3 -4.03 13.05 5.81
N LYS A 4 -4.36 12.20 4.84
CA LYS A 4 -4.45 10.74 5.03
C LYS A 4 -3.68 9.97 3.98
N ILE A 5 -3.18 8.81 4.38
CA ILE A 5 -2.70 7.75 3.50
C ILE A 5 -3.66 6.56 3.59
N SER A 6 -4.09 6.07 2.42
CA SER A 6 -5.02 4.96 2.29
C SER A 6 -4.31 3.74 1.71
N LEU A 7 -4.57 2.58 2.31
CA LEU A 7 -4.27 1.28 1.72
C LEU A 7 -5.45 0.86 0.85
N VAL A 8 -5.17 0.46 -0.38
CA VAL A 8 -6.16 -0.04 -1.33
C VAL A 8 -5.83 -1.47 -1.77
N LYS A 9 -6.86 -2.28 -1.99
CA LYS A 9 -6.76 -3.59 -2.65
C LYS A 9 -6.91 -3.40 -4.15
N LEU A 10 -5.94 -3.85 -4.93
CA LEU A 10 -6.04 -3.80 -6.39
C LEU A 10 -7.02 -4.87 -6.88
N THR A 11 -7.79 -4.57 -7.92
CA THR A 11 -8.80 -5.47 -8.49
C THR A 11 -8.48 -5.88 -9.93
N GLY A 12 -7.30 -5.55 -10.43
CA GLY A 12 -6.82 -5.95 -11.73
C GLY A 12 -5.30 -6.04 -11.79
N SER A 13 -4.81 -6.82 -12.76
CA SER A 13 -3.37 -7.00 -12.98
C SER A 13 -2.69 -5.69 -13.36
N TRP A 14 -1.40 -5.60 -13.00
CA TRP A 14 -0.52 -4.50 -13.38
C TRP A 14 0.89 -5.05 -13.62
N ASN A 15 1.72 -4.26 -14.30
CA ASN A 15 3.13 -4.58 -14.54
C ASN A 15 3.97 -3.37 -14.16
N GLU A 16 4.92 -3.57 -13.27
CA GLU A 16 5.80 -2.52 -12.74
C GLU A 16 6.55 -1.75 -13.82
N ASN A 17 6.95 -2.42 -14.91
CA ASN A 17 7.72 -1.78 -15.98
C ASN A 17 6.85 -0.92 -16.92
N THR A 18 5.53 -1.10 -16.90
CA THR A 18 4.63 -0.45 -17.87
C THR A 18 3.48 0.31 -17.21
N VAL A 19 3.40 0.32 -15.87
CA VAL A 19 2.34 1.03 -15.15
C VAL A 19 2.55 2.54 -15.25
N THR A 20 1.45 3.24 -15.47
CA THR A 20 1.33 4.69 -15.64
C THR A 20 0.04 5.15 -14.98
N TRP A 21 -0.14 6.47 -14.85
CA TRP A 21 -1.42 7.00 -14.37
C TRP A 21 -2.63 6.56 -15.22
N ALA A 22 -2.43 6.40 -16.53
CA ALA A 22 -3.50 6.09 -17.49
C ALA A 22 -3.92 4.62 -17.45
N ASN A 23 -3.00 3.70 -17.16
CA ASN A 23 -3.25 2.25 -17.15
C ASN A 23 -3.13 1.62 -15.75
N LYS A 24 -3.15 2.44 -14.68
CA LYS A 24 -3.17 1.95 -13.30
C LYS A 24 -4.36 1.00 -13.09
N PRO A 25 -4.20 -0.06 -12.27
CA PRO A 25 -5.29 -0.98 -11.98
C PRO A 25 -6.41 -0.28 -11.19
N ASN A 26 -7.63 -0.78 -11.35
CA ASN A 26 -8.74 -0.43 -10.47
C ASN A 26 -8.46 -0.92 -9.05
N TYR A 27 -9.12 -0.32 -8.07
CA TYR A 27 -8.91 -0.64 -6.67
C TYR A 27 -10.16 -0.43 -5.82
N VAL A 28 -10.15 -1.03 -4.62
CA VAL A 28 -11.10 -0.80 -3.53
C VAL A 28 -10.33 -0.29 -2.32
N GLN A 29 -10.77 0.81 -1.70
CA GLN A 29 -10.16 1.30 -0.47
C GLN A 29 -10.43 0.33 0.68
N LEU A 30 -9.38 -0.01 1.44
CA LEU A 30 -9.47 -0.90 2.59
C LEU A 30 -9.38 -0.13 3.91
N LEU A 31 -8.26 0.57 4.11
CA LEU A 31 -7.89 1.20 5.37
C LEU A 31 -7.31 2.58 5.11
N GLU A 32 -7.32 3.42 6.12
CA GLU A 32 -6.70 4.74 6.09
C GLU A 32 -6.02 5.06 7.42
N LYS A 33 -4.96 5.84 7.34
CA LYS A 33 -4.26 6.41 8.49
C LYS A 33 -4.04 7.89 8.28
N GLU A 34 -3.99 8.63 9.37
CA GLU A 34 -3.53 10.03 9.34
C GLU A 34 -2.08 10.07 8.90
N LEU A 35 -1.77 10.94 7.94
CA LEU A 35 -0.43 11.19 7.47
C LEU A 35 0.24 12.19 8.42
N ILE A 36 0.82 11.67 9.49
CA ILE A 36 1.58 12.44 10.47
C ILE A 36 3.00 12.65 9.92
N TYR A 37 3.61 13.82 10.14
CA TYR A 37 5.04 14.04 9.91
C TYR A 37 5.71 14.37 11.24
N GLU A 38 6.57 13.47 11.71
CA GLU A 38 7.23 13.60 13.03
C GLU A 38 8.68 14.11 12.94
N GLY A 39 9.08 14.67 11.79
CA GLY A 39 10.44 15.14 11.55
C GLY A 39 11.40 14.08 10.99
N GLU A 40 11.06 12.80 11.10
CA GLU A 40 11.83 11.67 10.60
C GLU A 40 10.91 10.63 9.92
N PRO A 41 11.42 9.79 8.99
CA PRO A 41 10.66 8.67 8.43
C PRO A 41 10.24 7.65 9.50
N PHE A 42 9.01 7.16 9.43
CA PHE A 42 8.48 6.14 10.34
C PHE A 42 7.60 5.12 9.61
N TRP A 43 7.27 4.04 10.31
CA TRP A 43 6.48 2.93 9.77
C TRP A 43 4.98 3.20 9.82
N TYR A 44 4.31 2.95 8.70
CA TYR A 44 2.85 2.82 8.63
C TYR A 44 2.46 1.35 8.54
N GLU A 45 1.83 0.84 9.59
CA GLU A 45 1.40 -0.56 9.68
C GLU A 45 -0.08 -0.72 9.36
N PHE A 46 -0.47 -1.62 8.46
CA PHE A 46 -1.87 -1.88 8.15
C PHE A 46 -2.21 -3.34 8.45
N ASP A 47 -3.24 -3.58 9.27
CA ASP A 47 -3.73 -4.94 9.51
C ASP A 47 -4.54 -5.42 8.29
N VAL A 48 -3.91 -6.27 7.48
CA VAL A 48 -4.47 -6.83 6.26
C VAL A 48 -4.92 -8.29 6.41
N THR A 49 -5.02 -8.80 7.64
CA THR A 49 -5.26 -10.23 7.94
C THR A 49 -6.45 -10.79 7.17
N SER A 50 -7.59 -10.08 7.15
CA SER A 50 -8.80 -10.52 6.43
C SER A 50 -8.59 -10.58 4.92
N THR A 51 -7.83 -9.64 4.34
CA THR A 51 -7.55 -9.62 2.90
C THR A 51 -6.60 -10.76 2.52
N ILE A 52 -5.57 -11.00 3.34
CA ILE A 52 -4.67 -12.15 3.16
C ILE A 52 -5.47 -13.46 3.24
N GLN A 53 -6.35 -13.61 4.23
CA GLN A 53 -7.18 -14.81 4.37
C GLN A 53 -8.10 -15.03 3.15
N ASN A 54 -8.68 -13.97 2.58
CA ASN A 54 -9.49 -14.10 1.37
C ASN A 54 -8.66 -14.58 0.17
N TRP A 55 -7.43 -14.08 0.01
CA TRP A 55 -6.53 -14.57 -1.04
C TRP A 55 -6.15 -16.04 -0.83
N VAL A 56 -5.89 -16.45 0.41
CA VAL A 56 -5.66 -17.86 0.75
C VAL A 56 -6.89 -18.71 0.43
N ASN A 57 -8.10 -18.18 0.63
CA ASN A 57 -9.36 -18.86 0.34
C ASN A 57 -9.71 -18.88 -1.17
N GLY A 58 -8.85 -18.36 -2.04
CA GLY A 58 -9.01 -18.43 -3.50
C GLY A 58 -9.48 -17.15 -4.17
N GLU A 59 -9.61 -16.03 -3.44
CA GLU A 59 -9.80 -14.72 -4.10
C GLU A 59 -8.55 -14.35 -4.91
N ALA A 60 -8.73 -13.78 -6.10
CA ALA A 60 -7.62 -13.31 -6.91
C ALA A 60 -6.80 -12.24 -6.17
N ASN A 61 -5.48 -12.42 -6.16
CA ASN A 61 -4.53 -11.49 -5.57
C ASN A 61 -3.89 -10.63 -6.67
N TYR A 62 -4.17 -9.32 -6.65
CA TYR A 62 -3.53 -8.33 -7.52
C TYR A 62 -2.59 -7.38 -6.76
N GLY A 63 -2.40 -7.62 -5.46
CA GLY A 63 -1.58 -6.81 -4.57
C GLY A 63 -2.31 -5.63 -3.94
N PHE A 64 -1.52 -4.84 -3.20
CA PHE A 64 -1.96 -3.62 -2.54
C PHE A 64 -1.42 -2.38 -3.26
N GLY A 65 -2.10 -1.25 -3.07
CA GLY A 65 -1.61 0.07 -3.43
C GLY A 65 -1.69 1.03 -2.23
N LEU A 66 -0.88 2.08 -2.27
CA LEU A 66 -0.93 3.20 -1.33
C LEU A 66 -1.34 4.47 -2.08
N ARG A 67 -2.19 5.29 -1.45
CA ARG A 67 -2.71 6.52 -2.05
C ARG A 67 -2.87 7.61 -1.00
N THR A 68 -2.57 8.86 -1.36
CA THR A 68 -3.00 10.04 -0.59
C THR A 68 -4.22 10.68 -1.26
N GLU A 69 -5.02 11.44 -0.51
CA GLU A 69 -6.10 12.23 -1.12
C GLU A 69 -5.54 13.20 -2.18
N GLU A 70 -6.33 13.45 -3.24
CA GLU A 70 -5.79 14.11 -4.43
C GLU A 70 -5.41 15.59 -4.21
N ASN A 71 -4.25 15.95 -4.77
CA ASN A 71 -3.70 17.28 -5.09
C ASN A 71 -3.16 18.17 -3.97
N THR A 72 -3.26 17.80 -2.70
CA THR A 72 -2.75 18.68 -1.61
C THR A 72 -1.66 18.06 -0.75
N VAL A 73 -1.41 16.76 -0.91
CA VAL A 73 -0.53 15.99 -0.01
C VAL A 73 0.30 14.98 -0.80
N SER A 74 1.60 14.96 -0.54
CA SER A 74 2.52 13.94 -1.03
C SER A 74 3.11 13.16 0.15
N ALA A 75 3.27 11.85 -0.01
CA ALA A 75 3.98 10.99 0.92
C ALA A 75 5.18 10.34 0.20
N TRP A 76 6.29 10.21 0.91
CA TRP A 76 7.49 9.51 0.42
C TRP A 76 7.52 8.12 1.02
N ILE A 77 7.65 7.10 0.19
CA ILE A 77 7.65 5.68 0.59
C ILE A 77 8.89 5.03 0.00
N TYR A 78 9.60 4.24 0.79
CA TYR A 78 10.73 3.45 0.31
C TYR A 78 10.25 2.34 -0.62
N SER A 79 10.94 2.14 -1.75
CA SER A 79 10.65 1.05 -2.67
C SER A 79 11.28 -0.27 -2.23
N SER A 80 10.89 -1.36 -2.88
CA SER A 80 11.56 -2.67 -2.79
C SER A 80 13.04 -2.63 -3.18
N ASP A 81 13.45 -1.66 -4.00
CA ASP A 81 14.82 -1.49 -4.48
C ASP A 81 15.66 -0.52 -3.64
N TYR A 82 15.11 0.00 -2.54
CA TYR A 82 15.85 0.95 -1.70
C TYR A 82 17.16 0.31 -1.16
N PRO A 83 18.31 1.02 -1.17
CA PRO A 83 19.62 0.41 -0.86
C PRO A 83 19.69 -0.24 0.52
N GLU A 84 19.01 0.33 1.51
CA GLU A 84 18.98 -0.17 2.88
C GLU A 84 17.79 -1.12 3.07
N SER A 85 18.07 -2.43 3.19
CA SER A 85 17.03 -3.46 3.23
C SER A 85 16.10 -3.35 4.44
N SER A 86 16.55 -2.80 5.56
CA SER A 86 15.74 -2.57 6.77
C SER A 86 14.65 -1.51 6.59
N LYS A 87 14.66 -0.75 5.49
CA LYS A 87 13.69 0.32 5.20
C LYS A 87 12.67 -0.05 4.11
N ARG A 88 12.84 -1.21 3.46
CA ARG A 88 11.95 -1.67 2.37
C ARG A 88 10.61 -2.13 2.93
N PRO A 89 9.48 -1.99 2.21
CA PRO A 89 8.18 -2.47 2.68
C PRO A 89 8.17 -3.96 3.03
N ILE A 90 7.42 -4.33 4.07
CA ILE A 90 7.34 -5.70 4.61
C ILE A 90 5.86 -6.12 4.70
N LEU A 91 5.58 -7.37 4.32
CA LEU A 91 4.34 -8.07 4.67
C LEU A 91 4.69 -9.15 5.69
N GLU A 92 4.24 -8.98 6.94
CA GLU A 92 4.42 -9.98 8.00
C GLU A 92 3.18 -10.88 8.08
N ILE A 93 3.39 -12.20 8.08
CA ILE A 93 2.32 -13.20 8.20
C ILE A 93 2.69 -14.14 9.34
N ILE A 94 1.85 -14.17 10.37
CA ILE A 94 1.92 -15.12 11.47
C ILE A 94 0.76 -16.10 11.29
N TYR A 95 1.06 -17.39 11.20
CA TYR A 95 0.08 -18.46 10.97
C TYR A 95 0.19 -19.54 12.05
N GLN A 96 -0.88 -20.30 12.25
CA GLN A 96 -0.97 -21.41 13.20
C GLN A 96 -1.30 -22.71 12.46
#